data_AF-A0A8H3QL00-F1
#
_entry.id   AF-A0A8H3QL00-F1
#
_cell.length_a   1.000
_cell.length_b   1.000
_cell.length_c   1.000
_cell.angle_alpha   90.00
_cell.angle_beta   90.00
_cell.angle_gamma   90.00
#
_symmetry.space_group_name_H-M   'P 1'
#
loop_
_entity.id
_entity.type
_entity.pdbx_description
1 polymer ?
#
loop_
_entity_poly.entity_id
_entity_poly.type
_entity_poly.pdbx_seq_one_letter_code
_entity_poly.pdbx_strand_id
1 'polypeptide(L)'
;MNSTTQEALYGLQKILEGLLDFQRTNEGNLIYNQNFDAEIIKKAILAEFEHGCQGSSPHVIILEPGDNPNSDQAILDAANMYKIDFNLLETDYLDIVADEAIFRRLMRCQAQWPQLRPLLGQWHTSKDFCLVLIVLFSSYGLLNLARRLGVRFLDKFEAAVDYRTTSRVLDLLWVAVGIAINIYTKKNNLPLSEIMDENTGTNIFLKIWYLFYQWAGIWKAHKIGMRIGNHTLQRDTLAAASPLFPSAGKSNYSVAIAQHLSTLTKYPKLNEILKYVGAFRLPRTMDEKPICFGFDEALETFGVHFIKQNINGNIINEAKLKANIKAAQEERDRVDLLLSEYLEDTSISQSKRAVDSRRKALWELVDDLVVIFGMMDPLSHDIFKDLEPPEIHKEGCEKLIACYNSGLERMQMIYKQDVIKSEPRNAQGRRALGICRTKHKDYVNQKKITKQKRRHEEIQPEVCIDCNYIPKFFIHFLAILATS
;
A
#
# COMPACT_ATOMS: atom_id res chain seq x y z
N MET A 1 -5.00 -0.66 18.90
CA MET A 1 -5.84 -0.84 17.69
C MET A 1 -7.30 -0.82 18.13
N ASN A 2 -8.22 -0.19 17.38
CA ASN A 2 -9.64 -0.14 17.75
C ASN A 2 -10.35 -1.49 17.46
N SER A 3 -11.51 -1.70 18.08
CA SER A 3 -12.27 -2.96 17.98
C SER A 3 -12.69 -3.30 16.55
N THR A 4 -13.23 -2.32 15.80
CA THR A 4 -13.65 -2.52 14.41
C THR A 4 -12.51 -3.01 13.52
N THR A 5 -11.29 -2.49 13.70
CA THR A 5 -10.11 -2.98 12.96
C THR A 5 -9.71 -4.38 13.42
N GLN A 6 -9.77 -4.67 14.72
CA GLN A 6 -9.47 -6.01 15.24
C GLN A 6 -10.45 -7.05 14.71
N GLU A 7 -11.75 -6.75 14.71
CA GLU A 7 -12.81 -7.60 14.14
C GLU A 7 -12.60 -7.81 12.65
N ALA A 8 -12.24 -6.77 11.90
CA ALA A 8 -11.92 -6.89 10.48
C ALA A 8 -10.71 -7.81 10.23
N LEU A 9 -9.63 -7.66 10.99
CA LEU A 9 -8.45 -8.54 10.89
C LEU A 9 -8.78 -9.98 11.27
N TYR A 10 -9.60 -10.19 12.31
CA TYR A 10 -10.09 -11.50 12.70
C TYR A 10 -10.94 -12.15 11.62
N GLY A 11 -11.86 -11.39 10.99
CA GLY A 11 -12.66 -11.87 9.86
C GLY A 11 -11.80 -12.27 8.67
N LEU A 12 -10.82 -11.44 8.29
CA LEU A 12 -9.83 -11.76 7.25
C LEU A 12 -9.05 -13.05 7.57
N GLN A 13 -8.61 -13.20 8.80
CA GLN A 13 -7.88 -14.37 9.28
C GLN A 13 -8.74 -15.64 9.22
N LYS A 14 -9.99 -15.56 9.70
CA LYS A 14 -10.95 -16.67 9.69
C LYS A 14 -11.28 -17.14 8.27
N ILE A 15 -11.35 -16.21 7.30
CA ILE A 15 -11.56 -16.55 5.89
C ILE A 15 -10.39 -17.38 5.35
N LEU A 16 -9.14 -16.99 5.62
CA LEU A 16 -7.97 -17.76 5.18
C LEU A 16 -7.93 -19.15 5.83
N GLU A 17 -8.17 -19.24 7.14
CA GLU A 17 -8.22 -20.53 7.84
C GLU A 17 -9.33 -21.44 7.31
N GLY A 18 -10.53 -20.88 7.08
CA GLY A 18 -11.67 -21.62 6.54
C GLY A 18 -11.43 -22.13 5.12
N LEU A 19 -10.76 -21.35 4.27
CA LEU A 19 -10.41 -21.76 2.91
C LEU A 19 -9.30 -22.83 2.88
N LEU A 20 -8.36 -22.77 3.82
CA LEU A 20 -7.29 -23.76 3.97
C LEU A 20 -7.81 -25.11 4.47
N ASP A 21 -8.93 -25.15 5.21
CA ASP A 21 -9.59 -26.37 5.67
C ASP A 21 -8.60 -27.41 6.23
N PHE A 22 -7.88 -27.02 7.28
CA PHE A 22 -6.82 -27.84 7.86
C PHE A 22 -7.36 -29.13 8.45
N GLN A 23 -6.75 -30.25 8.04
CA GLN A 23 -7.06 -31.58 8.53
C GLN A 23 -5.78 -32.28 9.01
N ARG A 24 -5.90 -33.13 10.03
CA ARG A 24 -4.81 -34.02 10.46
C ARG A 24 -5.10 -35.44 10.02
N THR A 25 -4.13 -36.05 9.37
CA THR A 25 -4.16 -37.47 9.08
C THR A 25 -3.92 -38.30 10.34
N ASN A 26 -4.27 -39.59 10.27
CA ASN A 26 -3.97 -40.56 11.32
C ASN A 26 -2.46 -40.68 11.63
N GLU A 27 -1.61 -40.34 10.66
CA GLU A 27 -0.14 -40.33 10.78
C GLU A 27 0.40 -39.01 11.36
N GLY A 28 -0.46 -38.04 11.69
CA GLY A 28 -0.08 -36.73 12.23
C GLY A 28 0.31 -35.69 11.18
N ASN A 29 0.34 -36.04 9.89
CA ASN A 29 0.61 -35.11 8.80
C ASN A 29 -0.54 -34.11 8.62
N LEU A 30 -0.19 -32.83 8.43
CA LEU A 30 -1.15 -31.74 8.18
C LEU A 30 -1.49 -31.68 6.68
N ILE A 31 -2.78 -31.84 6.36
CA ILE A 31 -3.35 -31.64 5.02
C ILE A 31 -4.14 -30.33 5.03
N TYR A 32 -4.12 -29.62 3.91
CA TYR A 32 -4.87 -28.39 3.70
C TYR A 32 -5.20 -28.24 2.22
N ASN A 33 -6.31 -27.55 1.95
CA ASN A 33 -6.75 -27.19 0.62
C ASN A 33 -5.78 -26.20 -0.04
N GLN A 34 -5.41 -26.47 -1.28
CA GLN A 34 -4.62 -25.55 -2.13
C GLN A 34 -5.35 -25.14 -3.40
N ASN A 35 -6.57 -25.65 -3.61
CA ASN A 35 -7.36 -25.39 -4.80
C ASN A 35 -8.17 -24.09 -4.67
N PHE A 36 -7.49 -23.01 -4.28
CA PHE A 36 -8.02 -21.67 -4.31
C PHE A 36 -6.97 -20.65 -4.72
N ASP A 37 -7.43 -19.47 -5.12
CA ASP A 37 -6.61 -18.34 -5.51
C ASP A 37 -7.09 -17.05 -4.83
N ALA A 38 -6.45 -15.92 -5.15
CA ALA A 38 -6.80 -14.62 -4.58
C ALA A 38 -8.26 -14.21 -4.87
N GLU A 39 -8.88 -14.71 -5.94
CA GLU A 39 -10.24 -14.35 -6.31
C GLU A 39 -11.28 -15.04 -5.44
N ILE A 40 -11.06 -16.32 -5.11
CA ILE A 40 -11.90 -17.04 -4.15
C ILE A 40 -11.86 -16.35 -2.79
N ILE A 41 -10.67 -15.95 -2.34
CA ILE A 41 -10.49 -15.21 -1.07
C ILE A 41 -11.25 -13.89 -1.11
N LYS A 42 -11.12 -13.12 -2.19
CA LYS A 42 -11.80 -11.84 -2.36
C LYS A 42 -13.32 -11.99 -2.35
N LYS A 43 -13.88 -13.01 -3.01
CA LYS A 43 -15.32 -13.30 -2.96
C LYS A 43 -15.79 -13.64 -1.55
N ALA A 44 -15.03 -14.46 -0.82
CA ALA A 44 -15.33 -14.77 0.58
C ALA A 44 -15.30 -13.51 1.46
N ILE A 45 -14.35 -12.61 1.25
CA ILE A 45 -14.26 -11.32 1.93
C ILE A 45 -15.50 -10.45 1.63
N LEU A 46 -15.87 -10.26 0.37
CA LEU A 46 -17.04 -9.44 0.02
C LEU A 46 -18.37 -10.04 0.53
N ALA A 47 -18.41 -11.36 0.76
CA ALA A 47 -19.54 -12.02 1.39
C ALA A 47 -19.64 -11.69 2.89
N GLU A 48 -18.52 -11.72 3.61
CA GLU A 48 -18.44 -11.55 5.07
C GLU A 48 -18.67 -10.11 5.54
N PHE A 49 -18.17 -9.11 4.81
CA PHE A 49 -18.20 -7.72 5.28
C PHE A 49 -19.52 -7.00 4.97
N GLU A 50 -20.04 -6.28 5.95
CA GLU A 50 -21.27 -5.48 5.84
C GLU A 50 -21.06 -4.27 4.92
N HIS A 51 -21.97 -4.12 3.95
CA HIS A 51 -21.94 -3.01 3.00
C HIS A 51 -22.62 -1.78 3.59
N GLY A 52 -21.97 -0.62 3.46
CA GLY A 52 -22.53 0.67 3.82
C GLY A 52 -23.08 1.42 2.62
N CYS A 53 -23.18 2.75 2.73
CA CYS A 53 -23.61 3.64 1.64
C CYS A 53 -24.97 3.22 1.04
N GLN A 54 -25.93 2.94 1.92
CA GLN A 54 -27.27 2.46 1.56
C GLN A 54 -28.18 3.55 0.97
N GLY A 55 -27.71 4.80 0.89
CA GLY A 55 -28.43 5.89 0.24
C GLY A 55 -28.58 5.70 -1.28
N SER A 56 -29.42 6.53 -1.90
CA SER A 56 -29.48 6.64 -3.36
C SER A 56 -28.14 7.10 -3.93
N SER A 57 -27.84 6.71 -5.17
CA SER A 57 -26.66 7.25 -5.87
C SER A 57 -26.70 8.78 -5.85
N PRO A 58 -25.57 9.45 -5.55
CA PRO A 58 -25.54 10.90 -5.44
C PRO A 58 -25.84 11.55 -6.80
N HIS A 59 -26.60 12.64 -6.79
CA HIS A 59 -26.71 13.50 -7.96
C HIS A 59 -25.37 14.20 -8.20
N VAL A 60 -24.82 14.04 -9.41
CA VAL A 60 -23.59 14.71 -9.80
C VAL A 60 -23.94 16.01 -10.50
N ILE A 61 -23.52 17.12 -9.92
CA ILE A 61 -23.64 18.46 -10.51
C ILE A 61 -22.22 18.98 -10.71
N ILE A 62 -21.90 19.40 -11.94
CA ILE A 62 -20.64 20.06 -12.25
C ILE A 62 -20.89 21.56 -12.14
N LEU A 63 -20.20 22.20 -11.20
CA LEU A 63 -20.29 23.64 -10.96
C LEU A 63 -19.27 24.39 -11.81
N GLU A 64 -19.49 25.69 -12.00
CA GLU A 64 -18.63 26.53 -12.80
C GLU A 64 -17.23 26.60 -12.16
N PRO A 65 -16.14 26.42 -12.94
CA PRO A 65 -14.81 26.42 -12.36
C PRO A 65 -14.43 27.82 -11.88
N GLY A 66 -13.96 27.90 -10.63
CA GLY A 66 -13.30 29.08 -10.11
C GLY A 66 -11.86 29.24 -10.63
N ASP A 67 -11.17 30.25 -10.12
CA ASP A 67 -9.75 30.47 -10.40
C ASP A 67 -8.87 29.29 -10.00
N ASN A 68 -7.66 29.24 -10.57
CA ASN A 68 -6.71 28.19 -10.31
C ASN A 68 -6.42 28.07 -8.79
N PRO A 69 -6.58 26.89 -8.16
CA PRO A 69 -6.48 26.69 -6.70
C PRO A 69 -5.04 26.76 -6.13
N ASN A 70 -4.25 27.73 -6.60
CA ASN A 70 -2.84 27.89 -6.25
C ASN A 70 -2.60 28.66 -4.94
N SER A 71 -3.60 29.40 -4.44
CA SER A 71 -3.53 30.16 -3.17
C SER A 71 -4.63 29.73 -2.19
N ASP A 72 -4.45 30.03 -0.91
CA ASP A 72 -5.49 29.78 0.10
C ASP A 72 -6.73 30.66 -0.18
N GLN A 73 -6.52 31.87 -0.69
CA GLN A 73 -7.60 32.78 -1.09
C GLN A 73 -8.41 32.21 -2.26
N ALA A 74 -7.75 31.72 -3.32
CA ALA A 74 -8.45 31.13 -4.46
C ALA A 74 -9.27 29.89 -4.06
N ILE A 75 -8.77 29.09 -3.11
CA ILE A 75 -9.52 27.97 -2.53
C ILE A 75 -10.75 28.46 -1.75
N LEU A 76 -10.61 29.52 -0.96
CA LEU A 76 -11.71 30.12 -0.23
C LEU A 76 -12.76 30.71 -1.18
N ASP A 77 -12.33 31.41 -2.22
CA ASP A 77 -13.21 32.02 -3.23
C ASP A 77 -14.00 30.93 -3.97
N ALA A 78 -13.33 29.84 -4.37
CA ALA A 78 -13.99 28.67 -4.96
C ALA A 78 -14.99 28.00 -3.97
N ALA A 79 -14.65 27.89 -2.69
CA ALA A 79 -15.58 27.37 -1.69
C ALA A 79 -16.79 28.30 -1.48
N ASN A 80 -16.59 29.63 -1.55
CA ASN A 80 -17.66 30.61 -1.47
C ASN A 80 -18.59 30.56 -2.69
N MET A 81 -18.09 30.23 -3.88
CA MET A 81 -18.96 29.97 -5.04
C MET A 81 -19.95 28.85 -4.73
N TYR A 82 -19.49 27.75 -4.13
CA TYR A 82 -20.37 26.65 -3.71
C TYR A 82 -21.39 27.10 -2.65
N LYS A 83 -20.99 27.97 -1.73
CA LYS A 83 -21.94 28.55 -0.75
C LYS A 83 -23.10 29.25 -1.45
N ILE A 84 -22.81 30.02 -2.50
CA ILE A 84 -23.80 30.75 -3.30
C ILE A 84 -24.65 29.77 -4.12
N ASP A 85 -24.03 28.82 -4.81
CA ASP A 85 -24.72 27.83 -5.66
C ASP A 85 -25.71 26.96 -4.88
N PHE A 86 -25.34 26.56 -3.65
CA PHE A 86 -26.22 25.81 -2.76
C PHE A 86 -27.17 26.69 -1.94
N ASN A 87 -27.11 28.02 -2.11
CA ASN A 87 -27.90 28.99 -1.36
C ASN A 87 -27.81 28.78 0.17
N LEU A 88 -26.59 28.54 0.68
CA LEU A 88 -26.34 28.23 2.08
C LEU A 88 -26.42 29.49 2.95
N LEU A 89 -27.11 29.38 4.08
CA LEU A 89 -27.11 30.41 5.12
C LEU A 89 -25.76 30.46 5.84
N GLU A 90 -25.48 31.54 6.56
CA GLU A 90 -24.22 31.68 7.32
C GLU A 90 -24.02 30.61 8.41
N THR A 91 -25.12 30.06 8.91
CA THR A 91 -25.11 28.99 9.92
C THR A 91 -24.96 27.59 9.31
N ASP A 92 -25.13 27.46 8.00
CA ASP A 92 -25.14 26.16 7.34
C ASP A 92 -23.72 25.65 7.10
N TYR A 93 -23.57 24.34 7.24
CA TYR A 93 -22.30 23.67 7.01
C TYR A 93 -22.14 23.29 5.54
N LEU A 94 -20.93 23.46 5.03
CA LEU A 94 -20.51 22.92 3.73
C LEU A 94 -19.45 21.84 3.95
N ASP A 95 -19.72 20.63 3.48
CA ASP A 95 -18.77 19.52 3.49
C ASP A 95 -18.05 19.45 2.14
N ILE A 96 -16.71 19.51 2.15
CA ILE A 96 -15.90 19.42 0.92
C ILE A 96 -14.89 18.30 1.06
N VAL A 97 -14.99 17.30 0.17
CA VAL A 97 -13.99 16.23 0.05
C VAL A 97 -12.90 16.67 -0.93
N ALA A 98 -11.63 16.57 -0.54
CA ALA A 98 -10.53 17.00 -1.38
C ALA A 98 -9.24 16.20 -1.17
N ASP A 99 -8.35 16.21 -2.16
CA ASP A 99 -6.99 15.67 -2.02
C ASP A 99 -6.22 16.34 -0.86
N GLU A 100 -5.11 15.76 -0.41
CA GLU A 100 -4.36 16.30 0.74
C GLU A 100 -3.94 17.76 0.56
N ALA A 101 -3.56 18.15 -0.65
CA ALA A 101 -3.03 19.48 -0.92
C ALA A 101 -4.12 20.56 -0.81
N ILE A 102 -5.30 20.29 -1.35
CA ILE A 102 -6.48 21.14 -1.27
C ILE A 102 -7.10 21.06 0.12
N PHE A 103 -7.22 19.86 0.70
CA PHE A 103 -7.72 19.64 2.06
C PHE A 103 -6.99 20.51 3.07
N ARG A 104 -5.65 20.53 3.06
CA ARG A 104 -4.84 21.35 3.97
C ARG A 104 -5.05 22.85 3.77
N ARG A 105 -5.41 23.30 2.56
CA ARG A 105 -5.77 24.71 2.29
C ARG A 105 -7.17 25.01 2.83
N LEU A 106 -8.15 24.14 2.60
CA LEU A 106 -9.50 24.23 3.15
C LEU A 106 -9.49 24.28 4.69
N MET A 107 -8.63 23.48 5.34
CA MET A 107 -8.45 23.53 6.79
C MET A 107 -7.96 24.90 7.30
N ARG A 108 -7.16 25.63 6.51
CA ARG A 108 -6.75 27.01 6.86
C ARG A 108 -7.88 28.02 6.64
N CYS A 109 -8.73 27.78 5.64
CA CYS A 109 -9.89 28.62 5.34
C CYS A 109 -10.94 28.63 6.46
N GLN A 110 -10.95 27.62 7.34
CA GLN A 110 -11.84 27.58 8.52
C GLN A 110 -11.69 28.78 9.46
N ALA A 111 -10.55 29.48 9.44
CA ALA A 111 -10.39 30.72 10.20
C ALA A 111 -11.30 31.85 9.70
N GLN A 112 -11.62 31.85 8.40
CA GLN A 112 -12.51 32.83 7.76
C GLN A 112 -13.94 32.28 7.61
N TRP A 113 -14.10 30.96 7.46
CA TRP A 113 -15.41 30.30 7.38
C TRP A 113 -15.51 29.08 8.31
N PRO A 114 -15.92 29.28 9.59
CA PRO A 114 -15.95 28.20 10.59
C PRO A 114 -16.90 27.04 10.27
N GLN A 115 -17.92 27.25 9.41
CA GLN A 115 -18.89 26.25 8.99
C GLN A 115 -18.40 25.39 7.81
N LEU A 116 -17.23 25.68 7.24
CA LEU A 116 -16.57 24.80 6.29
C LEU A 116 -16.06 23.53 7.01
N ARG A 117 -16.43 22.35 6.52
CA ARG A 117 -15.99 21.05 7.05
C ARG A 117 -15.24 20.25 5.97
N PRO A 118 -13.91 20.36 5.92
CA PRO A 118 -13.12 19.61 4.97
C PRO A 118 -13.08 18.11 5.34
N LEU A 119 -13.15 17.26 4.31
CA LEU A 119 -13.03 15.81 4.39
C LEU A 119 -11.85 15.36 3.51
N LEU A 120 -11.03 14.45 4.03
CA LEU A 120 -9.84 14.00 3.32
C LEU A 120 -10.22 12.98 2.23
N GLY A 121 -9.72 13.21 1.02
CA GLY A 121 -9.90 12.35 -0.14
C GLY A 121 -9.36 10.94 0.13
N GLN A 122 -10.21 9.96 -0.18
CA GLN A 122 -10.01 8.58 0.24
C GLN A 122 -8.99 7.87 -0.66
N TRP A 123 -9.05 8.12 -1.97
CA TRP A 123 -8.22 7.39 -2.94
C TRP A 123 -6.76 7.77 -2.85
N HIS A 124 -6.45 9.06 -2.78
CA HIS A 124 -5.08 9.51 -2.59
C HIS A 124 -4.49 9.03 -1.26
N THR A 125 -5.30 9.01 -0.20
CA THR A 125 -4.89 8.48 1.10
C THR A 125 -4.62 6.97 1.03
N SER A 126 -5.46 6.20 0.32
CA SER A 126 -5.26 4.77 0.08
C SER A 126 -3.98 4.51 -0.74
N LYS A 127 -3.68 5.35 -1.74
CA LYS A 127 -2.43 5.31 -2.50
C LYS A 127 -1.21 5.60 -1.61
N ASP A 128 -1.30 6.60 -0.76
CA ASP A 128 -0.23 6.91 0.18
C ASP A 128 -0.07 5.81 1.23
N PHE A 129 -1.14 5.12 1.62
CA PHE A 129 -1.05 3.95 2.50
C PHE A 129 -0.30 2.78 1.81
N CYS A 130 -0.52 2.51 0.51
CA CYS A 130 0.34 1.58 -0.23
C CYS A 130 1.81 1.97 -0.16
N LEU A 131 2.11 3.27 -0.33
CA LEU A 131 3.48 3.78 -0.23
C LEU A 131 4.06 3.64 1.19
N VAL A 132 3.24 3.80 2.23
CA VAL A 132 3.66 3.54 3.62
C VAL A 132 4.13 2.10 3.77
N LEU A 133 3.34 1.12 3.32
CA LEU A 133 3.73 -0.29 3.36
C LEU A 133 4.99 -0.56 2.54
N ILE A 134 5.10 0.02 1.34
CA ILE A 134 6.28 -0.14 0.50
C ILE A 134 7.53 0.40 1.19
N VAL A 135 7.46 1.59 1.77
CA VAL A 135 8.57 2.18 2.52
C VAL A 135 8.95 1.26 3.68
N LEU A 136 7.96 0.88 4.51
CA LEU A 136 8.17 0.09 5.73
C LEU A 136 8.81 -1.28 5.48
N PHE A 137 8.50 -1.94 4.36
CA PHE A 137 8.97 -3.30 4.09
C PHE A 137 10.03 -3.41 2.97
N SER A 138 10.38 -2.30 2.32
CA SER A 138 11.35 -2.30 1.20
C SER A 138 12.70 -2.93 1.55
N SER A 139 13.22 -2.64 2.74
CA SER A 139 14.52 -3.16 3.23
C SER A 139 14.44 -4.56 3.84
N TYR A 140 13.25 -5.16 3.85
CA TYR A 140 12.95 -6.44 4.47
C TYR A 140 12.51 -7.50 3.44
N GLY A 141 12.78 -7.26 2.15
CA GLY A 141 12.57 -8.23 1.07
C GLY A 141 11.28 -8.05 0.29
N LEU A 142 10.53 -6.95 0.47
CA LEU A 142 9.29 -6.70 -0.29
C LEU A 142 9.47 -6.76 -1.80
N LEU A 143 10.56 -6.18 -2.33
CA LEU A 143 10.84 -6.21 -3.76
C LEU A 143 11.20 -7.62 -4.25
N ASN A 144 11.84 -8.44 -3.40
CA ASN A 144 12.12 -9.85 -3.70
C ASN A 144 10.82 -10.65 -3.85
N LEU A 145 9.88 -10.47 -2.92
CA LEU A 145 8.60 -11.17 -2.98
C LEU A 145 7.74 -10.69 -4.17
N ALA A 146 7.71 -9.38 -4.42
CA ALA A 146 7.03 -8.82 -5.59
C ALA A 146 7.60 -9.38 -6.91
N ARG A 147 8.93 -9.49 -7.00
CA ARG A 147 9.61 -10.12 -8.14
C ARG A 147 9.24 -11.59 -8.28
N ARG A 148 9.12 -12.33 -7.17
CA ARG A 148 8.70 -13.74 -7.16
C ARG A 148 7.29 -13.94 -7.70
N LEU A 149 6.40 -12.98 -7.46
CA LEU A 149 5.06 -12.90 -8.07
C LEU A 149 5.06 -12.47 -9.55
N GLY A 150 6.23 -12.21 -10.15
CA GLY A 150 6.37 -11.86 -11.56
C GLY A 150 6.32 -10.35 -11.87
N VAL A 151 6.45 -9.48 -10.87
CA VAL A 151 6.51 -8.02 -11.11
C VAL A 151 7.79 -7.66 -11.87
N ARG A 152 7.63 -7.17 -13.10
CA ARG A 152 8.74 -6.82 -14.00
C ARG A 152 9.33 -5.44 -13.74
N PHE A 153 8.48 -4.46 -13.42
CA PHE A 153 8.86 -3.05 -13.23
C PHE A 153 8.86 -2.69 -11.74
N LEU A 154 9.86 -3.20 -11.00
CA LEU A 154 9.97 -3.01 -9.56
C LEU A 154 10.16 -1.54 -9.16
N ASP A 155 10.82 -0.75 -10.00
CA ASP A 155 10.94 0.71 -9.85
C ASP A 155 9.58 1.41 -9.88
N LYS A 156 8.70 1.01 -10.81
CA LYS A 156 7.33 1.56 -10.92
C LYS A 156 6.44 1.12 -9.76
N PHE A 157 6.59 -0.13 -9.31
CA PHE A 157 5.93 -0.63 -8.11
C PHE A 157 6.39 0.15 -6.87
N GLU A 158 7.69 0.31 -6.66
CA GLU A 158 8.26 1.05 -5.52
C GLU A 158 7.81 2.52 -5.49
N ALA A 159 7.71 3.16 -6.66
CA ALA A 159 7.24 4.53 -6.78
C ALA A 159 5.70 4.66 -6.73
N ALA A 160 4.96 3.55 -6.68
CA ALA A 160 3.50 3.48 -6.82
C ALA A 160 2.97 4.34 -7.98
N VAL A 161 3.62 4.23 -9.15
CA VAL A 161 3.29 5.02 -10.35
C VAL A 161 1.84 4.79 -10.74
N ASP A 162 1.43 3.52 -10.76
CA ASP A 162 0.05 3.11 -10.97
C ASP A 162 -0.52 2.52 -9.69
N TYR A 163 -1.51 3.20 -9.10
CA TYR A 163 -2.12 2.78 -7.84
C TYR A 163 -2.75 1.39 -7.95
N ARG A 164 -3.45 1.09 -9.05
CA ARG A 164 -4.21 -0.16 -9.22
C ARG A 164 -3.28 -1.36 -9.23
N THR A 165 -2.25 -1.31 -10.06
CA THR A 165 -1.20 -2.32 -10.16
C THR A 165 -0.49 -2.49 -8.83
N THR A 166 -0.13 -1.39 -8.18
CA THR A 166 0.55 -1.42 -6.87
C THR A 166 -0.31 -2.08 -5.81
N SER A 167 -1.58 -1.69 -5.73
CA SER A 167 -2.59 -2.25 -4.85
C SER A 167 -2.77 -3.75 -5.11
N ARG A 168 -2.84 -4.19 -6.37
CA ARG A 168 -2.98 -5.60 -6.72
C ARG A 168 -1.77 -6.44 -6.29
N VAL A 169 -0.56 -5.92 -6.45
CA VAL A 169 0.66 -6.60 -5.98
C VAL A 169 0.67 -6.74 -4.46
N LEU A 170 0.35 -5.67 -3.72
CA LEU A 170 0.26 -5.72 -2.25
C LEU A 170 -0.83 -6.69 -1.78
N ASP A 171 -1.95 -6.78 -2.50
CA ASP A 171 -3.03 -7.72 -2.21
C ASP A 171 -2.58 -9.18 -2.34
N LEU A 172 -1.88 -9.51 -3.44
CA LEU A 172 -1.31 -10.83 -3.67
C LEU A 172 -0.24 -11.19 -2.62
N LEU A 173 0.61 -10.22 -2.26
CA LEU A 173 1.60 -10.41 -1.20
C LEU A 173 0.94 -10.68 0.15
N TRP A 174 -0.11 -9.93 0.50
CA TRP A 174 -0.86 -10.15 1.73
C TRP A 174 -1.48 -11.54 1.78
N VAL A 175 -2.06 -12.00 0.66
CA VAL A 175 -2.60 -13.37 0.54
C VAL A 175 -1.49 -14.42 0.71
N ALA A 176 -0.38 -14.31 -0.02
CA ALA A 176 0.70 -15.27 0.04
C ALA A 176 1.29 -15.39 1.46
N VAL A 177 1.57 -14.24 2.08
CA VAL A 177 2.13 -14.17 3.43
C VAL A 177 1.13 -14.72 4.45
N GLY A 178 -0.14 -14.33 4.36
CA GLY A 178 -1.18 -14.82 5.26
C GLY A 178 -1.36 -16.34 5.19
N ILE A 179 -1.40 -16.91 3.99
CA ILE A 179 -1.48 -18.36 3.80
C ILE A 179 -0.24 -19.04 4.37
N ALA A 180 0.96 -18.56 4.05
CA ALA A 180 2.21 -19.16 4.51
C ALA A 180 2.32 -19.15 6.04
N ILE A 181 1.95 -18.05 6.69
CA ILE A 181 1.94 -17.94 8.17
C ILE A 181 0.95 -18.95 8.77
N ASN A 182 -0.24 -19.08 8.20
CA ASN A 182 -1.25 -20.04 8.66
C ASN A 182 -0.76 -21.49 8.54
N ILE A 183 -0.14 -21.85 7.42
CA ILE A 183 0.42 -23.18 7.23
C ILE A 183 1.55 -23.43 8.24
N TYR A 184 2.49 -22.48 8.37
CA TYR A 184 3.64 -22.61 9.26
C TYR A 184 3.23 -22.75 10.73
N THR A 185 2.31 -21.90 11.19
CA THR A 185 1.81 -21.93 12.57
C THR A 185 1.09 -23.22 12.91
N LYS A 186 0.22 -23.71 12.01
CA LYS A 186 -0.48 -24.99 12.19
C LYS A 186 0.46 -26.20 12.15
N LYS A 187 1.49 -26.18 11.30
CA LYS A 187 2.53 -27.24 11.27
C LYS A 187 3.32 -27.32 12.58
N ASN A 188 3.65 -26.16 13.15
CA ASN A 188 4.52 -26.07 14.33
C ASN A 188 3.76 -25.96 15.66
N ASN A 189 2.42 -26.08 15.66
CA ASN A 189 1.57 -25.85 16.84
C ASN A 189 1.82 -24.48 17.52
N LEU A 190 2.19 -23.47 16.73
CA LEU A 190 2.50 -22.13 17.23
C LEU A 190 1.26 -21.23 17.09
N PRO A 191 0.64 -20.75 18.17
CA PRO A 191 -0.45 -19.78 18.07
C PRO A 191 0.02 -18.46 17.42
N LEU A 192 -0.83 -17.85 16.58
CA LEU A 192 -0.51 -16.57 15.91
C LEU A 192 -0.14 -15.46 16.91
N SER A 193 -0.80 -15.43 18.07
CA SER A 193 -0.54 -14.48 19.16
C SER A 193 0.87 -14.58 19.72
N GLU A 194 1.52 -15.74 19.59
CA GLU A 194 2.84 -16.03 20.16
C GLU A 194 3.99 -15.78 19.16
N ILE A 195 3.69 -15.45 17.89
CA ILE A 195 4.72 -15.16 16.88
C ILE A 195 5.62 -14.00 17.32
N MET A 196 5.03 -12.97 17.93
CA MET A 196 5.79 -11.79 18.36
C MET A 196 6.46 -11.95 19.72
N ASP A 197 6.18 -13.03 20.45
CA ASP A 197 6.79 -13.28 21.75
C ASP A 197 8.32 -13.47 21.58
N GLU A 198 9.08 -12.91 22.50
CA GLU A 198 10.54 -13.06 22.54
C GLU A 198 10.95 -14.46 22.99
N ASN A 199 10.09 -15.13 23.77
CA ASN A 199 10.39 -16.43 24.38
C ASN A 199 10.19 -17.63 23.44
N THR A 200 9.51 -17.45 22.31
CA THR A 200 9.18 -18.56 21.40
C THR A 200 10.30 -18.96 20.44
N GLY A 201 11.45 -18.28 20.47
CA GLY A 201 12.57 -18.57 19.57
C GLY A 201 12.23 -18.43 18.08
N THR A 202 11.14 -17.71 17.77
CA THR A 202 10.60 -17.56 16.43
C THR A 202 11.57 -16.81 15.51
N ASN A 203 11.68 -17.29 14.28
CA ASN A 203 12.54 -16.70 13.26
C ASN A 203 12.20 -15.23 13.03
N ILE A 204 13.24 -14.37 12.98
CA ILE A 204 13.14 -12.93 12.70
C ILE A 204 12.33 -12.65 11.42
N PHE A 205 12.51 -13.46 10.38
CA PHE A 205 11.78 -13.33 9.12
C PHE A 205 10.27 -13.55 9.31
N LEU A 206 9.87 -14.54 10.13
CA LEU A 206 8.47 -14.76 10.46
C LEU A 206 7.88 -13.57 11.22
N LYS A 207 8.62 -12.98 12.18
CA LYS A 207 8.17 -11.78 12.92
C LYS A 207 7.93 -10.59 11.99
N ILE A 208 8.89 -10.30 11.11
CA ILE A 208 8.80 -9.23 10.11
C ILE A 208 7.58 -9.40 9.22
N TRP A 209 7.38 -10.59 8.65
CA TRP A 209 6.28 -10.81 7.71
C TRP A 209 4.93 -11.00 8.40
N TYR A 210 4.91 -11.37 9.68
CA TYR A 210 3.71 -11.27 10.50
C TYR A 210 3.29 -9.81 10.75
N LEU A 211 4.24 -8.89 10.99
CA LEU A 211 3.94 -7.46 11.04
C LEU A 211 3.41 -6.94 9.70
N PHE A 212 4.00 -7.38 8.58
CA PHE A 212 3.46 -7.08 7.24
C PHE A 212 2.02 -7.56 7.13
N TYR A 213 1.75 -8.82 7.48
CA TYR A 213 0.42 -9.40 7.41
C TYR A 213 -0.61 -8.61 8.21
N GLN A 214 -0.26 -8.16 9.42
CA GLN A 214 -1.12 -7.32 10.25
C GLN A 214 -1.34 -5.94 9.62
N TRP A 215 -0.28 -5.21 9.27
CA TRP A 215 -0.40 -3.82 8.78
C TRP A 215 -0.97 -3.72 7.36
N ALA A 216 -0.57 -4.64 6.47
CA ALA A 216 -1.21 -4.76 5.16
C ALA A 216 -2.64 -5.31 5.29
N GLY A 217 -2.97 -6.05 6.34
CA GLY A 217 -4.35 -6.41 6.69
C GLY A 217 -5.21 -5.19 7.01
N ILE A 218 -4.69 -4.23 7.78
CA ILE A 218 -5.38 -2.95 8.05
C ILE A 218 -5.62 -2.18 6.75
N TRP A 219 -4.61 -2.11 5.89
CA TRP A 219 -4.74 -1.51 4.55
C TRP A 219 -5.78 -2.22 3.68
N LYS A 220 -5.79 -3.55 3.69
CA LYS A 220 -6.76 -4.36 2.93
C LYS A 220 -8.17 -4.10 3.44
N ALA A 221 -8.38 -4.08 4.76
CA ALA A 221 -9.66 -3.74 5.39
C ALA A 221 -10.11 -2.30 5.04
N HIS A 222 -9.19 -1.33 5.04
CA HIS A 222 -9.46 0.05 4.61
C HIS A 222 -9.95 0.10 3.15
N LYS A 223 -9.25 -0.61 2.25
CA LYS A 223 -9.61 -0.71 0.83
C LYS A 223 -10.96 -1.41 0.63
N ILE A 224 -11.28 -2.43 1.43
CA ILE A 224 -12.59 -3.09 1.42
C ILE A 224 -13.66 -2.08 1.84
N GLY A 225 -13.45 -1.35 2.95
CA GLY A 225 -14.38 -0.34 3.44
C GLY A 225 -14.73 0.73 2.39
N MET A 226 -13.73 1.24 1.67
CA MET A 226 -13.95 2.17 0.54
C MET A 226 -14.92 1.61 -0.50
N ARG A 227 -14.77 0.33 -0.81
CA ARG A 227 -15.40 -0.29 -1.98
C ARG A 227 -16.77 -0.87 -1.71
N ILE A 228 -17.05 -1.22 -0.47
CA ILE A 228 -18.39 -1.61 -0.02
C ILE A 228 -19.14 -0.43 0.61
N GLY A 229 -18.56 0.78 0.56
CA GLY A 229 -19.15 2.00 1.12
C GLY A 229 -19.27 2.01 2.64
N ASN A 230 -18.50 1.17 3.34
CA ASN A 230 -18.52 1.07 4.80
C ASN A 230 -17.58 2.12 5.43
N HIS A 231 -18.16 3.29 5.71
CA HIS A 231 -17.46 4.43 6.32
C HIS A 231 -16.85 4.10 7.68
N THR A 232 -17.55 3.36 8.53
CA THR A 232 -17.04 2.99 9.87
C THR A 232 -15.76 2.16 9.74
N LEU A 233 -15.79 1.10 8.93
CA LEU A 233 -14.62 0.26 8.67
C LEU A 233 -13.46 1.09 8.10
N GLN A 234 -13.76 1.95 7.12
CA GLN A 234 -12.75 2.78 6.49
C GLN A 234 -12.09 3.77 7.46
N ARG A 235 -12.89 4.49 8.25
CA ARG A 235 -12.43 5.46 9.25
C ARG A 235 -11.57 4.77 10.30
N ASP A 236 -12.04 3.65 10.82
CA ASP A 236 -11.40 2.98 11.95
C ASP A 236 -10.10 2.28 11.53
N THR A 237 -10.06 1.69 10.34
CA THR A 237 -8.82 1.16 9.75
C THR A 237 -7.82 2.29 9.44
N LEU A 238 -8.27 3.45 8.97
CA LEU A 238 -7.41 4.62 8.77
C LEU A 238 -6.84 5.12 10.11
N ALA A 239 -7.66 5.18 11.16
CA ALA A 239 -7.20 5.55 12.50
C ALA A 239 -6.16 4.57 13.04
N ALA A 240 -6.39 3.26 12.87
CA ALA A 240 -5.44 2.21 13.26
C ALA A 240 -4.13 2.27 12.46
N ALA A 241 -4.19 2.64 11.18
CA ALA A 241 -3.02 2.80 10.32
C ALA A 241 -2.25 4.11 10.54
N SER A 242 -2.90 5.13 11.12
CA SER A 242 -2.34 6.48 11.21
C SER A 242 -0.94 6.57 11.83
N PRO A 243 -0.55 5.74 12.83
CA PRO A 243 0.83 5.74 13.36
C PRO A 243 1.89 5.33 12.32
N LEU A 244 1.54 4.58 11.28
CA LEU A 244 2.51 4.12 10.28
C LEU A 244 2.95 5.25 9.33
N PHE A 245 2.09 6.24 9.10
CA PHE A 245 2.35 7.35 8.19
C PHE A 245 3.57 8.20 8.58
N PRO A 246 3.69 8.71 9.83
CA PRO A 246 4.86 9.49 10.22
C PRO A 246 6.15 8.66 10.13
N SER A 247 6.12 7.38 10.52
CA SER A 247 7.29 6.48 10.46
C SER A 247 7.76 6.21 9.03
N ALA A 248 6.86 6.27 8.05
CA ALA A 248 7.19 6.22 6.62
C ALA A 248 7.49 7.61 6.00
N GLY A 249 7.62 8.67 6.82
CA GLY A 249 7.94 10.02 6.37
C GLY A 249 6.78 10.77 5.69
N LYS A 250 5.54 10.30 5.86
CA LYS A 250 4.33 10.88 5.24
C LYS A 250 3.70 11.99 6.11
N SER A 251 4.50 12.96 6.56
CA SER A 251 4.05 13.97 7.53
C SER A 251 2.85 14.80 7.11
N ASN A 252 2.74 15.16 5.83
CA ASN A 252 1.57 15.88 5.31
C ASN A 252 0.28 15.09 5.54
N TYR A 253 0.28 13.81 5.15
CA TYR A 253 -0.84 12.91 5.41
C TYR A 253 -1.04 12.62 6.89
N SER A 254 0.02 12.53 7.70
CA SER A 254 -0.14 12.39 9.15
C SER A 254 -0.95 13.55 9.76
N VAL A 255 -0.65 14.79 9.34
CA VAL A 255 -1.42 15.98 9.76
C VAL A 255 -2.85 15.92 9.21
N ALA A 256 -3.01 15.62 7.92
CA ALA A 256 -4.32 15.58 7.29
C ALA A 256 -5.23 14.49 7.90
N ILE A 257 -4.70 13.31 8.21
CA ILE A 257 -5.42 12.22 8.89
C ILE A 257 -5.82 12.66 10.30
N ALA A 258 -4.91 13.28 11.07
CA ALA A 258 -5.23 13.77 12.41
C ALA A 258 -6.35 14.83 12.37
N GLN A 259 -6.29 15.76 11.43
CA GLN A 259 -7.32 16.78 11.21
C GLN A 259 -8.65 16.16 10.79
N HIS A 260 -8.63 15.23 9.83
CA HIS A 260 -9.84 14.55 9.35
C HIS A 260 -10.54 13.77 10.47
N LEU A 261 -9.80 12.94 11.21
CA LEU A 261 -10.34 12.19 12.35
C LEU A 261 -10.87 13.13 13.44
N SER A 262 -10.19 14.25 13.70
CA SER A 262 -10.66 15.26 14.65
C SER A 262 -11.96 15.93 14.19
N THR A 263 -12.10 16.24 12.89
CA THR A 263 -13.35 16.76 12.31
C THR A 263 -14.51 15.80 12.52
N LEU A 264 -14.31 14.50 12.27
CA LEU A 264 -15.35 13.48 12.48
C LEU A 264 -15.76 13.35 13.95
N THR A 265 -14.80 13.42 14.88
CA THR A 265 -15.08 13.42 16.33
C THR A 265 -15.82 14.69 16.77
N LYS A 266 -15.44 15.85 16.23
CA LYS A 266 -16.07 17.15 16.54
C LYS A 266 -17.51 17.23 16.04
N TYR A 267 -17.81 16.59 14.91
CA TYR A 267 -19.13 16.62 14.26
C TYR A 267 -19.72 15.20 14.16
N PRO A 268 -20.24 14.62 15.24
CA PRO A 268 -20.76 13.25 15.24
C PRO A 268 -21.92 13.05 14.25
N LYS A 269 -22.77 14.08 14.04
CA LYS A 269 -23.83 14.04 13.02
C LYS A 269 -23.26 13.88 11.60
N LEU A 270 -22.16 14.56 11.27
CA LEU A 270 -21.48 14.39 9.98
C LEU A 270 -20.95 12.97 9.85
N ASN A 271 -20.34 12.44 10.90
CA ASN A 271 -19.84 11.07 10.90
C ASN A 271 -20.96 10.03 10.69
N GLU A 272 -22.17 10.25 11.23
CA GLU A 272 -23.33 9.40 10.95
C GLU A 272 -23.82 9.55 9.51
N ILE A 273 -23.89 10.77 8.97
CA ILE A 273 -24.28 11.03 7.57
C ILE A 273 -23.37 10.25 6.61
N LEU A 274 -22.05 10.25 6.86
CA LEU A 274 -21.08 9.56 6.01
C LEU A 274 -21.26 8.03 6.00
N LYS A 275 -21.96 7.42 6.96
CA LYS A 275 -22.34 5.99 6.86
C LYS A 275 -23.34 5.73 5.72
N TYR A 276 -24.14 6.72 5.36
CA TYR A 276 -25.17 6.63 4.32
C TYR A 276 -24.69 7.18 2.96
N VAL A 277 -23.87 8.22 2.96
CA VAL A 277 -23.44 8.94 1.74
C VAL A 277 -21.93 9.19 1.69
N GLY A 278 -21.11 8.37 2.37
CA GLY A 278 -19.65 8.56 2.45
C GLY A 278 -18.86 8.12 1.22
N ALA A 279 -19.53 7.61 0.19
CA ALA A 279 -18.89 7.15 -1.03
C ALA A 279 -19.81 7.34 -2.25
N PHE A 280 -19.20 7.35 -3.43
CA PHE A 280 -19.91 7.35 -4.71
C PHE A 280 -20.32 5.92 -5.06
N ARG A 281 -21.61 5.61 -4.93
CA ARG A 281 -22.19 4.32 -5.28
C ARG A 281 -22.51 4.25 -6.78
N LEU A 282 -21.96 3.24 -7.46
CA LEU A 282 -22.29 2.99 -8.86
C LEU A 282 -23.74 2.50 -9.02
N PRO A 283 -24.49 3.01 -10.03
CA PRO A 283 -25.78 2.46 -10.38
C PRO A 283 -25.59 1.04 -10.95
N ARG A 284 -26.27 0.05 -10.39
CA ARG A 284 -26.32 -1.32 -10.92
C ARG A 284 -27.76 -1.84 -10.99
N THR A 285 -27.96 -2.83 -11.85
CA THR A 285 -29.20 -3.63 -11.89
C THR A 285 -29.49 -4.24 -10.53
N MET A 286 -30.78 -4.36 -10.23
CA MET A 286 -31.28 -4.95 -8.98
C MET A 286 -30.66 -6.34 -8.76
N ASP A 287 -30.38 -6.67 -7.50
CA ASP A 287 -29.91 -7.97 -6.96
C ASP A 287 -28.40 -8.15 -6.70
N GLU A 288 -27.53 -7.20 -7.05
CA GLU A 288 -26.10 -7.25 -6.66
C GLU A 288 -25.74 -6.26 -5.54
N LYS A 289 -24.82 -6.67 -4.65
CA LYS A 289 -24.27 -5.77 -3.61
C LYS A 289 -23.55 -4.56 -4.28
N PRO A 290 -23.76 -3.33 -3.78
CA PRO A 290 -23.24 -2.13 -4.43
C PRO A 290 -21.72 -1.99 -4.32
N ILE A 291 -21.07 -1.61 -5.43
CA ILE A 291 -19.66 -1.16 -5.42
C ILE A 291 -19.61 0.37 -5.33
N CYS A 292 -18.72 0.82 -4.46
CA CYS A 292 -18.51 2.22 -4.13
C CYS A 292 -17.10 2.70 -4.51
N PHE A 293 -16.98 3.99 -4.78
CA PHE A 293 -15.74 4.70 -5.03
C PHE A 293 -15.61 5.85 -4.04
N GLY A 294 -14.37 6.22 -3.66
CA GLY A 294 -14.16 7.49 -2.98
C GLY A 294 -14.60 8.65 -3.88
N PHE A 295 -15.06 9.77 -3.33
CA PHE A 295 -15.50 10.90 -4.16
C PHE A 295 -14.39 11.43 -5.06
N ASP A 296 -13.17 11.57 -4.53
CA ASP A 296 -12.00 11.97 -5.31
C ASP A 296 -11.65 10.95 -6.40
N GLU A 297 -11.79 9.65 -6.11
CA GLU A 297 -11.61 8.59 -7.09
C GLU A 297 -12.64 8.63 -8.22
N ALA A 298 -13.91 8.78 -7.85
CA ALA A 298 -15.02 8.81 -8.80
C ALA A 298 -14.89 10.05 -9.71
N LEU A 299 -14.54 11.20 -9.14
CA LEU A 299 -14.30 12.41 -9.92
C LEU A 299 -13.12 12.25 -10.88
N GLU A 300 -12.00 11.66 -10.46
CA GLU A 300 -10.88 11.44 -11.39
C GLU A 300 -11.18 10.37 -12.44
N THR A 301 -11.89 9.31 -12.06
CA THR A 301 -12.20 8.17 -12.93
C THR A 301 -13.29 8.53 -13.94
N PHE A 302 -14.35 9.24 -13.51
CA PHE A 302 -15.56 9.47 -14.32
C PHE A 302 -15.73 10.92 -14.77
N GLY A 303 -15.16 11.90 -14.06
CA GLY A 303 -15.41 13.34 -14.28
C GLY A 303 -14.25 14.11 -14.91
N VAL A 304 -13.22 14.41 -14.12
CA VAL A 304 -12.19 15.41 -14.44
C VAL A 304 -11.26 14.97 -15.58
N HIS A 305 -10.84 13.70 -15.62
CA HIS A 305 -9.99 13.21 -16.71
C HIS A 305 -10.74 13.24 -18.05
N PHE A 306 -12.00 12.81 -18.03
CA PHE A 306 -12.89 12.77 -19.19
C PHE A 306 -13.21 14.17 -19.73
N ILE A 307 -13.52 15.11 -18.84
CA ILE A 307 -13.83 16.49 -19.21
C ILE A 307 -12.59 17.19 -19.81
N LYS A 308 -11.41 17.05 -19.21
CA LYS A 308 -10.18 17.67 -19.73
C LYS A 308 -9.77 17.16 -21.12
N GLN A 309 -10.02 15.89 -21.43
CA GLN A 309 -9.78 15.35 -22.77
C GLN A 309 -10.76 15.94 -23.81
N ASN A 310 -12.02 16.18 -23.41
CA ASN A 310 -13.08 16.65 -24.30
C ASN A 310 -13.20 18.19 -24.42
N ILE A 311 -12.72 18.97 -23.44
CA ILE A 311 -12.82 20.45 -23.40
C ILE A 311 -11.67 21.18 -24.12
N ASN A 312 -10.64 20.50 -24.62
CA ASN A 312 -9.58 21.16 -25.41
C ASN A 312 -10.20 21.85 -26.64
N GLY A 313 -10.46 23.16 -26.51
CA GLY A 313 -11.40 24.03 -27.24
C GLY A 313 -11.17 24.21 -28.74
N ASN A 314 -10.89 23.12 -29.44
CA ASN A 314 -10.81 23.08 -30.87
C ASN A 314 -12.20 22.76 -31.43
N ILE A 315 -12.59 23.48 -32.47
CA ILE A 315 -13.77 23.18 -33.30
C ILE A 315 -13.78 21.68 -33.61
N ILE A 316 -14.82 20.98 -33.16
CA ILE A 316 -14.96 19.54 -33.31
C ILE A 316 -15.27 19.26 -34.78
N ASN A 317 -14.26 18.81 -35.53
CA ASN A 317 -14.46 18.21 -36.85
C ASN A 317 -14.72 16.70 -36.69
N GLU A 318 -15.18 16.03 -37.75
CA GLU A 318 -15.56 14.60 -37.72
C GLU A 318 -14.42 13.69 -37.22
N ALA A 319 -13.16 14.03 -37.54
CA ALA A 319 -11.99 13.29 -37.07
C ALA A 319 -11.78 13.42 -35.56
N LYS A 320 -11.95 14.62 -34.99
CA LYS A 320 -11.94 14.85 -33.53
C LYS A 320 -13.12 14.21 -32.84
N LEU A 321 -14.31 14.22 -33.45
CA LEU A 321 -15.47 13.53 -32.93
C LEU A 321 -15.22 12.02 -32.85
N LYS A 322 -14.68 11.40 -33.90
CA LYS A 322 -14.30 9.98 -33.89
C LYS A 322 -13.21 9.68 -32.87
N ALA A 323 -12.22 10.56 -32.70
CA ALA A 323 -11.18 10.41 -31.68
C ALA A 323 -11.74 10.51 -30.26
N ASN A 324 -12.68 11.43 -30.00
CA ASN A 324 -13.34 11.56 -28.71
C ASN A 324 -14.29 10.38 -28.43
N ILE A 325 -15.02 9.91 -29.45
CA ILE A 325 -15.83 8.67 -29.35
C ILE A 325 -14.94 7.49 -29.02
N LYS A 326 -13.78 7.37 -29.69
CA LYS A 326 -12.81 6.31 -29.43
C LYS A 326 -12.19 6.44 -28.03
N ALA A 327 -11.87 7.65 -27.57
CA ALA A 327 -11.39 7.88 -26.21
C ALA A 327 -12.48 7.55 -25.16
N ALA A 328 -13.74 7.90 -25.41
CA ALA A 328 -14.86 7.51 -24.56
C ALA A 328 -15.11 6.00 -24.57
N GLN A 329 -14.88 5.32 -25.70
CA GLN A 329 -14.92 3.86 -25.81
C GLN A 329 -13.74 3.20 -25.10
N GLU A 330 -12.51 3.70 -25.26
CA GLU A 330 -11.33 3.23 -24.54
C GLU A 330 -11.47 3.46 -23.03
N GLU A 331 -12.11 4.55 -22.60
CA GLU A 331 -12.41 4.80 -21.19
C GLU A 331 -13.57 3.92 -20.69
N ARG A 332 -14.57 3.62 -21.52
CA ARG A 332 -15.57 2.59 -21.20
C ARG A 332 -14.91 1.22 -21.06
N ASP A 333 -13.98 0.86 -21.95
CA ASP A 333 -13.16 -0.35 -21.84
C ASP A 333 -12.27 -0.32 -20.60
N ARG A 334 -11.80 0.87 -20.17
CA ARG A 334 -11.01 1.07 -18.95
C ARG A 334 -11.86 0.99 -17.68
N VAL A 335 -13.12 1.41 -17.76
CA VAL A 335 -14.15 1.28 -16.72
C VAL A 335 -14.62 -0.17 -16.62
N ASP A 336 -14.82 -0.85 -17.75
CA ASP A 336 -15.13 -2.28 -17.80
C ASP A 336 -13.93 -3.12 -17.35
N LEU A 337 -12.69 -2.72 -17.67
CA LEU A 337 -11.46 -3.28 -17.10
C LEU A 337 -11.37 -3.05 -15.59
N LEU A 338 -11.75 -1.87 -15.10
CA LEU A 338 -11.81 -1.54 -13.67
C LEU A 338 -12.86 -2.34 -12.91
N LEU A 339 -14.06 -2.41 -13.48
CA LEU A 339 -15.19 -3.13 -12.93
C LEU A 339 -14.92 -4.62 -12.98
N SER A 340 -14.35 -5.14 -14.06
CA SER A 340 -13.87 -6.53 -14.13
C SER A 340 -12.61 -6.77 -13.29
N GLU A 341 -11.75 -5.80 -12.98
CA GLU A 341 -10.65 -6.01 -12.03
C GLU A 341 -11.16 -6.03 -10.58
N TYR A 342 -12.23 -5.28 -10.30
CA TYR A 342 -12.78 -5.12 -8.97
C TYR A 342 -13.89 -6.14 -8.63
N LEU A 343 -14.73 -6.51 -9.59
CA LEU A 343 -15.69 -7.62 -9.51
C LEU A 343 -15.12 -8.96 -9.91
N GLU A 344 -14.14 -8.96 -10.81
CA GLU A 344 -13.75 -10.15 -11.58
C GLU A 344 -14.95 -10.81 -12.25
N ASP A 345 -15.75 -9.99 -12.95
CA ASP A 345 -16.58 -10.51 -14.01
C ASP A 345 -15.68 -11.02 -15.14
N THR A 346 -16.01 -12.22 -15.55
CA THR A 346 -15.20 -13.20 -16.28
C THR A 346 -14.78 -12.80 -17.69
N SER A 347 -14.87 -11.55 -18.13
CA SER A 347 -14.85 -11.20 -19.56
C SER A 347 -13.51 -10.70 -20.12
N ILE A 348 -12.54 -10.22 -19.32
CA ILE A 348 -11.37 -9.49 -19.86
C ILE A 348 -10.04 -10.28 -19.84
N SER A 349 -9.96 -11.44 -19.18
CA SER A 349 -8.76 -12.29 -19.28
C SER A 349 -9.04 -13.79 -18.96
N GLN A 350 -9.86 -14.44 -19.78
CA GLN A 350 -10.02 -15.90 -19.77
C GLN A 350 -9.06 -16.61 -20.73
N SER A 351 -7.77 -16.62 -20.44
CA SER A 351 -7.13 -17.91 -20.67
C SER A 351 -7.06 -18.59 -19.31
N LYS A 352 -7.63 -19.79 -19.22
CA LYS A 352 -7.38 -20.71 -18.11
C LYS A 352 -5.88 -20.73 -17.76
N ARG A 353 -5.02 -20.64 -18.78
CA ARG A 353 -3.56 -20.47 -18.66
C ARG A 353 -3.12 -19.27 -17.82
N ALA A 354 -3.73 -18.09 -17.96
CA ALA A 354 -3.35 -16.88 -17.21
C ALA A 354 -3.82 -16.93 -15.74
N VAL A 355 -4.98 -17.54 -15.47
CA VAL A 355 -5.46 -17.80 -14.10
C VAL A 355 -4.56 -18.85 -13.44
N ASP A 356 -4.32 -19.97 -14.12
CA ASP A 356 -3.42 -21.03 -13.65
C ASP A 356 -2.00 -20.51 -13.41
N SER A 357 -1.48 -19.64 -14.27
CA SER A 357 -0.16 -19.02 -14.09
C SER A 357 -0.08 -18.11 -12.86
N ARG A 358 -1.14 -17.34 -12.56
CA ARG A 358 -1.18 -16.46 -11.39
C ARG A 358 -1.32 -17.25 -10.09
N ARG A 359 -2.21 -18.26 -10.08
CA ARG A 359 -2.35 -19.20 -8.95
C ARG A 359 -1.04 -19.93 -8.69
N LYS A 360 -0.36 -20.41 -9.76
CA LYS A 360 0.94 -21.05 -9.65
C LYS A 360 1.97 -20.13 -9.01
N ALA A 361 2.12 -18.89 -9.49
CA ALA A 361 3.07 -17.93 -8.91
C ALA A 361 2.76 -17.59 -7.44
N LEU A 362 1.47 -17.53 -7.08
CA LEU A 362 1.03 -17.31 -5.70
C LEU A 362 1.46 -18.46 -4.79
N TRP A 363 1.12 -19.70 -5.15
CA TRP A 363 1.46 -20.88 -4.34
C TRP A 363 2.95 -21.17 -4.29
N GLU A 364 3.67 -20.91 -5.38
CA GLU A 364 5.13 -20.96 -5.39
C GLU A 364 5.76 -19.98 -4.37
N LEU A 365 5.22 -18.77 -4.24
CA LEU A 365 5.66 -17.84 -3.19
C LEU A 365 5.26 -18.33 -1.78
N VAL A 366 4.06 -18.92 -1.64
CA VAL A 366 3.62 -19.51 -0.36
C VAL A 366 4.60 -20.60 0.09
N ASP A 367 4.97 -21.51 -0.82
CA ASP A 367 5.88 -22.62 -0.54
C ASP A 367 7.27 -22.10 -0.12
N ASP A 368 7.82 -21.14 -0.87
CA ASP A 368 9.08 -20.47 -0.52
C ASP A 368 9.01 -19.87 0.90
N LEU A 369 7.93 -19.14 1.23
CA LEU A 369 7.77 -18.50 2.54
C LEU A 369 7.66 -19.51 3.69
N VAL A 370 6.89 -20.59 3.50
CA VAL A 370 6.74 -21.65 4.51
C VAL A 370 8.09 -22.29 4.83
N VAL A 371 8.94 -22.49 3.81
CA VAL A 371 10.31 -22.98 4.02
C VAL A 371 11.15 -21.95 4.78
N ILE A 372 11.17 -20.69 4.31
CA ILE A 372 12.01 -19.64 4.89
C ILE A 372 11.69 -19.40 6.37
N PHE A 373 10.42 -19.47 6.77
CA PHE A 373 10.03 -19.30 8.17
C PHE A 373 10.70 -20.32 9.12
N GLY A 374 11.05 -21.51 8.63
CA GLY A 374 11.74 -22.54 9.39
C GLY A 374 13.27 -22.56 9.24
N MET A 375 13.85 -21.70 8.40
CA MET A 375 15.31 -21.68 8.17
C MET A 375 16.05 -21.01 9.32
N MET A 376 17.25 -21.48 9.69
CA MET A 376 18.10 -20.74 10.63
C MET A 376 18.63 -19.44 10.01
N ASP A 377 18.99 -19.49 8.71
CA ASP A 377 19.41 -18.33 7.94
C ASP A 377 18.44 -18.12 6.75
N PRO A 378 17.43 -17.24 6.90
CA PRO A 378 16.50 -16.87 5.83
C PRO A 378 17.18 -16.36 4.55
N LEU A 379 18.33 -15.67 4.68
CA LEU A 379 18.99 -15.00 3.57
C LEU A 379 19.68 -15.97 2.61
N SER A 380 19.93 -17.20 3.07
CA SER A 380 20.46 -18.28 2.22
C SER A 380 19.46 -18.79 1.16
N HIS A 381 18.17 -18.43 1.26
CA HIS A 381 17.16 -18.85 0.28
C HIS A 381 17.34 -18.15 -1.09
N ASP A 382 17.09 -18.89 -2.19
CA ASP A 382 17.32 -18.40 -3.56
C ASP A 382 16.53 -17.14 -3.92
N ILE A 383 15.40 -16.87 -3.24
CA ILE A 383 14.61 -15.65 -3.43
C ILE A 383 15.40 -14.36 -3.16
N PHE A 384 16.44 -14.44 -2.30
CA PHE A 384 17.32 -13.32 -1.92
C PHE A 384 18.65 -13.29 -2.69
N LYS A 385 18.95 -14.29 -3.51
CA LYS A 385 20.25 -14.41 -4.22
C LYS A 385 20.63 -13.20 -5.09
N ASP A 386 19.65 -12.53 -5.68
CA ASP A 386 19.87 -11.32 -6.50
C ASP A 386 19.87 -10.03 -5.68
N LEU A 387 19.27 -10.05 -4.48
CA LEU A 387 19.10 -8.90 -3.61
C LEU A 387 18.94 -9.37 -2.17
N GLU A 388 19.98 -9.17 -1.38
CA GLU A 388 19.98 -9.44 0.05
C GLU A 388 19.36 -8.25 0.79
N PRO A 389 18.22 -8.43 1.50
CA PRO A 389 17.58 -7.33 2.19
C PRO A 389 18.38 -6.91 3.43
N PRO A 390 18.76 -5.62 3.57
CA PRO A 390 19.74 -5.21 4.55
C PRO A 390 19.23 -5.22 6.00
N GLU A 391 17.91 -5.23 6.23
CA GLU A 391 17.32 -5.09 7.58
C GLU A 391 16.73 -6.41 8.13
N ILE A 392 16.98 -7.56 7.48
CA ILE A 392 16.60 -8.89 8.02
C ILE A 392 17.65 -9.33 9.06
N HIS A 393 17.65 -8.65 10.20
CA HIS A 393 18.45 -8.98 11.38
C HIS A 393 17.75 -8.46 12.64
N LYS A 394 18.29 -8.75 13.82
CA LYS A 394 17.66 -8.43 15.11
C LYS A 394 17.33 -6.94 15.26
N GLU A 395 18.32 -6.07 15.12
CA GLU A 395 18.13 -4.61 15.25
C GLU A 395 17.16 -4.04 14.20
N GLY A 396 17.19 -4.55 12.96
CA GLY A 396 16.28 -4.15 11.90
C GLY A 396 14.83 -4.52 12.24
N CYS A 397 14.61 -5.71 12.79
CA CYS A 397 13.30 -6.14 13.28
C CYS A 397 12.81 -5.29 14.46
N GLU A 398 13.68 -4.97 15.42
CA GLU A 398 13.34 -4.11 16.57
C GLU A 398 12.93 -2.71 16.12
N LYS A 399 13.66 -2.11 15.16
CA LYS A 399 13.28 -0.82 14.55
C LYS A 399 11.93 -0.88 13.86
N LEU A 400 11.65 -1.97 13.13
CA LEU A 400 10.35 -2.16 12.48
C LEU A 400 9.23 -2.22 13.51
N ILE A 401 9.37 -3.05 14.56
CA ILE A 401 8.40 -3.15 15.66
C ILE A 401 8.14 -1.78 16.30
N ALA A 402 9.20 -1.01 16.56
CA ALA A 402 9.10 0.30 17.18
C ALA A 402 8.34 1.34 16.34
N CYS A 403 8.27 1.18 15.02
CA CYS A 403 7.63 2.14 14.11
C CYS A 403 6.20 2.50 14.49
N TYR A 404 5.41 1.53 14.97
CA TYR A 404 4.02 1.80 15.33
C TYR A 404 3.94 2.67 16.58
N ASN A 405 4.70 2.36 17.63
CA ASN A 405 4.67 3.10 18.89
C ASN A 405 5.28 4.50 18.75
N SER A 406 6.45 4.62 18.11
CA SER A 406 7.05 5.93 17.81
C SER A 406 6.15 6.78 16.91
N GLY A 407 5.47 6.12 15.96
CA GLY A 407 4.49 6.76 15.11
C GLY A 407 3.26 7.26 15.87
N LEU A 408 2.82 6.53 16.88
CA LEU A 408 1.68 6.88 17.73
C LEU A 408 2.00 8.11 18.58
N GLU A 409 3.17 8.14 19.22
CA GLU A 409 3.68 9.31 19.93
C GLU A 409 3.74 10.53 18.99
N ARG A 410 4.17 10.31 17.74
CA ARG A 410 4.20 11.38 16.74
C ARG A 410 2.81 11.88 16.36
N MET A 411 1.83 11.00 16.21
CA MET A 411 0.44 11.38 15.95
C MET A 411 -0.15 12.18 17.11
N GLN A 412 0.16 11.83 18.36
CA GLN A 412 -0.25 12.60 19.54
C GLN A 412 0.35 14.02 19.54
N MET A 413 1.65 14.15 19.23
CA MET A 413 2.29 15.46 19.07
C MET A 413 1.64 16.29 17.95
N ILE A 414 1.37 15.67 16.80
CA ILE A 414 0.70 16.32 15.67
C ILE A 414 -0.69 16.84 16.09
N TYR A 415 -1.45 16.03 16.82
CA TYR A 415 -2.76 16.44 17.32
C TYR A 415 -2.66 17.71 18.19
N LYS A 416 -1.76 17.72 19.17
CA LYS A 416 -1.56 18.88 20.05
C LYS A 416 -1.08 20.14 19.31
N GLN A 417 -0.17 19.99 18.35
CA GLN A 417 0.46 21.10 17.65
C GLN A 417 -0.34 21.63 16.46
N ASP A 418 -0.77 20.73 15.57
CA ASP A 418 -1.33 21.08 14.25
C ASP A 418 -2.87 21.00 14.22
N VAL A 419 -3.53 20.34 15.20
CA VAL A 419 -5.01 20.24 15.28
C VAL A 419 -5.60 21.16 16.33
N ILE A 420 -5.30 20.95 17.62
CA ILE A 420 -5.86 21.78 18.71
C ILE A 420 -5.02 23.01 19.04
N LYS A 421 -3.80 23.09 18.49
CA LYS A 421 -2.86 24.22 18.65
C LYS A 421 -2.56 24.58 20.12
N SER A 422 -2.55 23.58 21.00
CA SER A 422 -2.24 23.74 22.42
C SER A 422 -0.74 23.82 22.69
N GLU A 423 0.09 23.34 21.75
CA GLU A 423 1.54 23.34 21.84
C GLU A 423 2.16 24.02 20.60
N PRO A 424 3.33 24.69 20.72
CA PRO A 424 3.98 25.31 19.58
C PRO A 424 4.44 24.26 18.57
N ARG A 425 4.37 24.62 17.30
CA ARG A 425 4.72 23.73 16.19
C ARG A 425 6.22 23.43 16.18
N ASN A 426 6.59 22.15 16.33
CA ASN A 426 7.97 21.70 16.14
C ASN A 426 8.17 21.07 14.74
N ALA A 427 9.10 21.63 13.96
CA ALA A 427 9.42 21.19 12.60
C ALA A 427 10.47 20.06 12.54
N GLN A 428 11.23 19.83 13.61
CA GLN A 428 12.32 18.86 13.63
C GLN A 428 11.81 17.44 13.41
N GLY A 429 12.51 16.66 12.57
CA GLY A 429 12.22 15.25 12.34
C GLY A 429 10.96 14.94 11.51
N ARG A 430 10.20 15.93 11.00
CA ARG A 430 8.94 15.71 10.26
C ARG A 430 9.06 14.83 9.01
N ARG A 431 10.25 14.67 8.44
CA ARG A 431 10.50 13.80 7.27
C ARG A 431 11.48 12.65 7.58
N ALA A 432 11.84 12.49 8.85
CA ALA A 432 12.69 11.38 9.26
C ALA A 432 11.93 10.07 9.06
N LEU A 433 12.60 9.07 8.49
CA LEU A 433 12.07 7.73 8.42
C LEU A 433 12.40 7.01 9.72
N GLY A 434 11.46 6.23 10.24
CA GLY A 434 11.69 5.35 11.39
C GLY A 434 12.58 4.14 11.05
N ILE A 435 12.81 3.89 9.77
CA ILE A 435 13.56 2.75 9.25
C ILE A 435 14.40 3.13 8.03
N CYS A 436 15.36 2.26 7.67
CA CYS A 436 16.04 2.34 6.39
C CYS A 436 15.08 2.00 5.25
N ARG A 437 15.08 2.80 4.19
CA ARG A 437 14.33 2.53 2.95
C ARG A 437 15.30 2.14 1.85
N THR A 438 15.13 0.94 1.31
CA THR A 438 15.87 0.46 0.14
C THR A 438 15.11 0.80 -1.14
N LYS A 439 15.77 1.37 -2.13
CA LYS A 439 15.18 1.66 -3.44
C LYS A 439 15.64 0.66 -4.48
N HIS A 440 14.86 0.45 -5.54
CA HIS A 440 15.23 -0.40 -6.66
C HIS A 440 16.55 0.04 -7.33
N LYS A 441 16.85 1.34 -7.34
CA LYS A 441 18.15 1.84 -7.85
C LYS A 441 19.34 1.34 -7.01
N ASP A 442 19.14 1.12 -5.71
CA ASP A 442 20.19 0.65 -4.80
C ASP A 442 20.50 -0.81 -5.13
N TYR A 443 19.48 -1.60 -5.51
CA TYR A 443 19.62 -2.93 -6.11
C TYR A 443 20.44 -2.91 -7.41
N VAL A 444 20.10 -2.02 -8.36
CA VAL A 444 20.81 -1.95 -9.65
C VAL A 444 22.29 -1.63 -9.44
N ASN A 445 22.58 -0.75 -8.47
CA ASN A 445 23.95 -0.36 -8.14
C ASN A 445 24.73 -1.49 -7.47
N GLN A 446 24.15 -2.20 -6.49
CA GLN A 446 24.78 -3.36 -5.87
C GLN A 446 25.09 -4.46 -6.90
N LYS A 447 24.15 -4.76 -7.81
CA LYS A 447 24.37 -5.77 -8.87
C LYS A 447 25.52 -5.38 -9.82
N LYS A 448 25.67 -4.09 -10.13
CA LYS A 448 26.82 -3.59 -10.91
C LYS A 448 28.14 -3.78 -10.16
N ILE A 449 28.17 -3.45 -8.87
CA ILE A 449 29.36 -3.60 -8.01
C ILE A 449 29.76 -5.07 -7.88
N THR A 450 28.81 -5.98 -7.61
CA THR A 450 29.09 -7.41 -7.51
C THR A 450 29.59 -8.00 -8.83
N LYS A 451 29.04 -7.56 -9.97
CA LYS A 451 29.53 -7.95 -11.30
C LYS A 451 30.95 -7.42 -11.59
N GLN A 452 31.28 -6.22 -11.11
CA GLN A 452 32.64 -5.68 -11.21
C GLN A 452 33.62 -6.44 -10.31
N LYS A 453 33.23 -6.80 -9.08
CA LYS A 453 34.04 -7.62 -8.17
C LYS A 453 34.34 -9.01 -8.75
N ARG A 454 33.32 -9.71 -9.25
CA ARG A 454 33.51 -11.03 -9.91
C ARG A 454 34.43 -10.93 -11.14
N ARG A 455 34.32 -9.86 -11.93
CA ARG A 455 35.24 -9.61 -13.05
C ARG A 455 36.68 -9.33 -12.58
N HIS A 456 36.87 -8.71 -11.42
CA HIS A 456 38.21 -8.52 -10.87
C HIS A 456 38.80 -9.80 -10.27
N GLU A 457 37.97 -10.63 -9.64
CA GLU A 457 38.35 -11.96 -9.13
C GLU A 457 38.66 -12.94 -10.27
N GLU A 458 37.92 -12.90 -11.39
CA GLU A 458 38.22 -13.69 -12.60
C GLU A 458 39.48 -13.23 -13.36
N ILE A 459 39.98 -12.01 -13.10
CA ILE A 459 41.17 -11.44 -13.77
C ILE A 459 42.45 -11.62 -12.92
N GLN A 460 42.34 -12.11 -11.67
CA GLN A 460 43.51 -12.55 -10.89
C GLN A 460 43.58 -14.08 -10.87
N PRO A 461 44.31 -14.74 -11.80
CA PRO A 461 44.67 -16.12 -11.58
C PRO A 461 45.54 -16.21 -10.32
N GLU A 462 45.23 -17.16 -9.44
CA GLU A 462 46.08 -17.57 -8.33
C GLU A 462 47.51 -17.77 -8.85
N VAL A 463 48.42 -16.87 -8.45
CA VAL A 463 49.84 -17.15 -8.57
C VAL A 463 50.16 -18.16 -7.47
N CYS A 464 50.04 -19.45 -7.78
CA CYS A 464 50.77 -20.47 -7.04
C CYS A 464 52.26 -20.17 -7.19
N ILE A 465 52.84 -19.54 -6.16
CA ILE A 465 54.30 -19.45 -6.02
C ILE A 465 54.76 -20.83 -5.56
N ASP A 466 55.09 -21.68 -6.53
CA ASP A 466 55.83 -22.92 -6.29
C ASP A 466 57.29 -22.53 -5.99
N CYS A 467 57.67 -22.57 -4.72
CA CYS A 467 58.98 -22.14 -4.20
C CYS A 467 60.11 -23.09 -4.58
N ASN A 468 60.38 -23.32 -5.87
CA ASN A 468 61.51 -24.14 -6.30
C ASN A 468 62.15 -23.77 -7.66
N TYR A 469 62.15 -22.50 -8.03
CA TYR A 469 62.99 -22.03 -9.13
C TYR A 469 63.57 -20.65 -8.84
N ILE A 470 64.80 -20.60 -8.31
CA ILE A 470 65.64 -19.41 -8.34
C ILE A 470 66.30 -19.37 -9.73
N PRO A 471 65.95 -18.43 -10.63
CA PRO A 471 66.63 -18.31 -11.91
C PRO A 471 68.07 -17.86 -11.68
N LYS A 472 69.04 -18.60 -12.24
CA LYS A 472 70.50 -18.34 -12.18
C LYS A 472 70.94 -16.92 -12.59
N PHE A 473 70.03 -16.09 -13.11
CA PHE A 473 70.28 -14.69 -13.44
C PHE A 473 70.41 -13.78 -12.22
N PHE A 474 69.84 -14.14 -11.06
CA PHE A 474 69.88 -13.28 -9.86
C PHE A 474 71.22 -13.36 -9.08
N ILE A 475 72.02 -14.40 -9.29
CA ILE A 475 73.32 -14.56 -8.60
C ILE A 475 74.42 -13.71 -9.27
N HIS A 476 74.28 -13.35 -10.54
CA HIS A 476 75.30 -12.54 -11.24
C HIS A 476 75.19 -11.04 -10.94
N PHE A 477 74.01 -10.55 -10.55
CA PHE A 477 73.80 -9.13 -10.26
C PHE A 477 74.28 -8.73 -8.86
N LEU A 478 74.32 -9.67 -7.91
CA LEU A 478 74.82 -9.44 -6.55
C LEU A 478 76.34 -9.53 -6.41
N ALA A 479 77.05 -10.11 -7.39
CA ALA A 479 78.52 -10.20 -7.36
C ALA A 479 79.23 -8.95 -7.91
N ILE A 480 78.55 -8.09 -8.68
CA ILE A 480 79.15 -6.90 -9.30
C ILE A 480 79.06 -5.66 -8.38
N LEU A 481 78.13 -5.65 -7.42
CA LEU A 481 77.96 -4.53 -6.46
C LEU A 481 78.83 -4.66 -5.19
N ALA A 482 79.67 -5.68 -5.08
CA ALA A 482 80.55 -5.89 -3.93
C ALA A 482 82.03 -5.51 -4.16
N THR A 483 82.39 -5.02 -5.34
CA THR A 483 83.75 -4.51 -5.62
C THR A 483 83.73 -3.29 -6.55
N SER A 484 83.27 -2.15 -6.02
CA SER A 484 83.65 -0.80 -6.46
C SER A 484 83.09 0.25 -5.50
#